data_AF-K5Z722-F1
#
_entry.id   AF-K5Z722-F1
#
_cell.length_a   1.000
_cell.length_b   1.000
_cell.length_c   1.000
_cell.angle_alpha   90.00
_cell.angle_beta   90.00
_cell.angle_gamma   90.00
#
_symmetry.space_group_name_H-M   'P 1'
#
loop_
_entity.id
_entity.type
_entity.pdbx_description
1 polymer ?
#
loop_
_entity_poly.entity_id
_entity_poly.type
_entity_poly.pdbx_seq_one_letter_code
_entity_poly.pdbx_strand_id
1 'polypeptide(L)'
;MNKQHLYGLINPFERIAGLKALLWGLAGMVVSTALSYYSGWHYHGLLHFGPAPNPAWWCYAVEHLAVWLIPAVMFYLGGLLLSRSRIRMIDVLGTVVFAQLPLIVMNLFNFLPPMQKLTQIDVNMPPAEIMQQPGFLVGIWLSLVSFVFLIWALVWMFQALKVSCNLKGYRLGILYCVGIFGGDVLCRYLIKWACY
;
A
#
# COMPACT_ATOMS: atom_id res chain seq x y z
N MET A 1 -5.04 -14.85 -24.07
CA MET A 1 -4.99 -15.05 -22.59
C MET A 1 -6.37 -15.49 -22.13
N ASN A 2 -6.51 -16.66 -21.49
CA ASN A 2 -7.81 -17.24 -21.14
C ASN A 2 -8.51 -16.38 -20.07
N LYS A 3 -9.82 -16.10 -20.19
CA LYS A 3 -10.55 -15.14 -19.33
C LYS A 3 -10.31 -15.40 -17.83
N GLN A 4 -10.22 -16.68 -17.43
CA GLN A 4 -9.99 -17.09 -16.05
C GLN A 4 -8.64 -16.63 -15.45
N HIS A 5 -7.58 -16.49 -16.25
CA HIS A 5 -6.29 -15.99 -15.76
C HIS A 5 -6.33 -14.48 -15.50
N LEU A 6 -7.00 -13.72 -16.36
CA LEU A 6 -7.17 -12.27 -16.19
C LEU A 6 -8.02 -11.97 -14.93
N TYR A 7 -9.06 -12.76 -14.67
CA TYR A 7 -9.86 -12.63 -13.44
C TYR A 7 -9.04 -12.94 -12.17
N GLY A 8 -8.13 -13.91 -12.22
CA GLY A 8 -7.24 -14.22 -11.09
C GLY A 8 -6.29 -13.07 -10.74
N LEU A 9 -5.88 -12.27 -11.74
CA LEU A 9 -5.06 -11.07 -11.52
C LEU A 9 -5.86 -9.91 -10.91
N ILE A 10 -7.16 -9.83 -11.17
CA ILE A 10 -8.02 -8.76 -10.65
C ILE A 10 -8.55 -9.11 -9.25
N ASN A 11 -8.89 -10.38 -9.02
CA ASN A 11 -9.43 -10.87 -7.75
C ASN A 11 -8.79 -12.21 -7.33
N PRO A 12 -7.59 -12.18 -6.70
CA PRO A 12 -6.95 -13.40 -6.21
C PRO A 12 -7.69 -14.03 -5.02
N PHE A 13 -8.56 -13.27 -4.34
CA PHE A 13 -9.16 -13.65 -3.06
C PHE A 13 -10.30 -14.68 -3.17
N GLU A 14 -10.80 -14.93 -4.38
CA GLU A 14 -11.67 -16.08 -4.63
C GLU A 14 -10.94 -17.43 -4.47
N ARG A 15 -9.60 -17.42 -4.57
CA ARG A 15 -8.76 -18.63 -4.48
C ARG A 15 -7.83 -18.63 -3.27
N ILE A 16 -7.41 -17.45 -2.82
CA ILE A 16 -6.41 -17.28 -1.75
C ILE A 16 -7.00 -16.40 -0.65
N ALA A 17 -7.31 -16.99 0.50
CA ALA A 17 -7.82 -16.28 1.68
C ALA A 17 -7.28 -16.91 2.98
N GLY A 18 -7.56 -16.26 4.11
CA GLY A 18 -7.18 -16.71 5.45
C GLY A 18 -5.67 -16.82 5.62
N LEU A 19 -5.22 -17.91 6.25
CA LEU A 19 -3.80 -18.10 6.60
C LEU A 19 -2.87 -18.08 5.38
N LYS A 20 -3.31 -18.62 4.23
CA LYS A 20 -2.49 -18.60 3.00
C LYS A 20 -2.22 -17.17 2.53
N ALA A 21 -3.27 -16.33 2.51
CA ALA A 21 -3.13 -14.92 2.14
C ALA A 21 -2.24 -14.18 3.15
N LEU A 22 -2.42 -14.45 4.44
CA LEU A 22 -1.62 -13.85 5.51
C LEU A 22 -0.13 -14.18 5.36
N LEU A 23 0.23 -15.45 5.16
CA LEU A 23 1.65 -15.85 5.02
C LEU A 23 2.32 -15.21 3.81
N TRP A 24 1.66 -15.24 2.65
CA TRP A 24 2.21 -14.62 1.44
C TRP A 24 2.30 -13.10 1.55
N GLY A 25 1.28 -12.45 2.11
CA GLY A 25 1.31 -11.01 2.30
C GLY A 25 2.35 -10.59 3.34
N LEU A 26 2.50 -11.31 4.45
CA LEU A 26 3.56 -11.04 5.43
C LEU A 26 4.96 -11.22 4.83
N ALA A 27 5.18 -12.29 4.05
CA ALA A 27 6.44 -12.49 3.35
C ALA A 27 6.73 -11.33 2.39
N GLY A 28 5.72 -10.91 1.62
CA GLY A 28 5.85 -9.77 0.72
C GLY A 28 6.05 -8.44 1.45
N MET A 29 5.45 -8.26 2.62
CA MET A 29 5.66 -7.09 3.47
C MET A 29 7.10 -7.03 3.97
N VAL A 30 7.69 -8.15 4.42
CA VAL A 30 9.12 -8.19 4.79
C VAL A 30 10.02 -7.79 3.62
N VAL A 31 9.74 -8.32 2.42
CA VAL A 31 10.46 -7.94 1.20
C VAL A 31 10.28 -6.44 0.92
N SER A 32 9.05 -5.94 0.99
CA SER A 32 8.72 -4.53 0.78
C SER A 32 9.47 -3.62 1.74
N THR A 33 9.47 -3.96 3.04
CA THR A 33 10.20 -3.23 4.08
C THR A 33 11.71 -3.23 3.83
N ALA A 34 12.28 -4.36 3.43
CA ALA A 34 13.71 -4.43 3.09
C ALA A 34 14.04 -3.56 1.87
N LEU A 35 13.22 -3.61 0.81
CA LEU A 35 13.39 -2.78 -0.37
C LEU A 35 13.30 -1.29 -0.03
N SER A 36 12.32 -0.89 0.78
CA SER A 36 12.18 0.48 1.28
C SER A 36 13.40 0.94 2.08
N TYR A 37 13.88 0.10 3.01
CA TYR A 37 15.07 0.38 3.82
C TYR A 37 16.30 0.65 2.95
N TYR A 38 16.59 -0.23 1.98
CA TYR A 38 17.76 -0.07 1.12
C TYR A 38 17.62 1.03 0.06
N SER A 39 16.39 1.40 -0.31
CA SER A 39 16.14 2.50 -1.26
C SER A 39 15.97 3.86 -0.58
N GLY A 40 15.88 3.91 0.76
CA GLY A 40 15.60 5.14 1.50
C GLY A 40 14.20 5.73 1.24
N TRP A 41 13.28 4.93 0.68
CA TRP A 41 11.91 5.35 0.39
C TRP A 41 10.96 4.92 1.51
N HIS A 42 10.25 5.90 2.06
CA HIS A 42 9.38 5.75 3.21
C HIS A 42 7.91 5.75 2.83
N TYR A 43 7.14 5.05 3.65
CA TYR A 43 5.69 5.02 3.59
C TYR A 43 5.18 5.94 4.68
N HIS A 44 4.75 7.15 4.33
CA HIS A 44 4.18 8.10 5.29
C HIS A 44 2.71 7.81 5.60
N GLY A 45 2.03 7.09 4.71
CA GLY A 45 0.63 6.72 4.84
C GLY A 45 0.27 5.63 3.82
N LEU A 46 -1.00 5.22 3.82
CA LEU A 46 -1.50 4.21 2.88
C LEU A 46 -1.40 4.67 1.42
N LEU A 47 -1.48 5.98 1.19
CA LEU A 47 -1.47 6.61 -0.13
C LEU A 47 -0.29 7.58 -0.31
N HIS A 48 0.63 7.65 0.67
CA HIS A 48 1.69 8.66 0.70
C HIS A 48 3.05 8.02 0.87
N PHE A 49 3.91 8.24 -0.12
CA PHE A 49 5.25 7.66 -0.22
C PHE A 49 6.25 8.77 -0.54
N GLY A 50 7.45 8.70 0.01
CA GLY A 50 8.47 9.71 -0.26
C GLY A 50 9.75 9.53 0.54
N PRO A 51 10.73 10.42 0.36
CA PRO A 51 11.91 10.48 1.23
C PRO A 51 11.53 10.90 2.65
N ALA A 52 12.29 10.44 3.64
CA ALA A 52 12.14 10.88 5.01
C ALA A 52 13.49 10.92 5.74
N PRO A 53 13.62 11.75 6.79
CA PRO A 53 14.91 12.00 7.43
C PRO A 53 15.37 10.90 8.38
N ASN A 54 14.52 9.94 8.75
CA ASN A 54 14.83 8.92 9.76
C ASN A 54 15.35 7.62 9.10
N PRO A 55 16.64 7.29 9.18
CA PRO A 55 17.21 6.08 8.56
C PRO A 55 17.03 4.81 9.40
N ALA A 56 16.36 4.87 10.56
CA ALA A 56 16.26 3.73 11.45
C ALA A 56 15.41 2.60 10.85
N TRP A 57 15.99 1.39 10.78
CA TRP A 57 15.35 0.22 10.16
C TRP A 57 13.96 -0.09 10.76
N TRP A 58 13.78 0.14 12.07
CA TRP A 58 12.52 -0.14 12.76
C TRP A 58 11.41 0.80 12.32
N CYS A 59 11.74 2.01 11.84
CA CYS A 59 10.73 2.93 11.33
C CYS A 59 10.07 2.37 10.07
N TYR A 60 10.85 1.86 9.10
CA TYR A 60 10.31 1.21 7.91
C TYR A 60 9.39 0.03 8.24
N ALA A 61 9.70 -0.72 9.29
CA ALA A 61 8.85 -1.81 9.78
C ALA A 61 7.54 -1.26 10.37
N VAL A 62 7.59 -0.22 11.20
CA VAL A 62 6.41 0.44 11.77
C VAL A 62 5.52 1.03 10.66
N GLU A 63 6.10 1.66 9.65
CA GLU A 63 5.39 2.20 8.51
C GLU A 63 4.59 1.13 7.76
N HIS A 64 5.24 0.01 7.40
CA HIS A 64 4.57 -1.10 6.71
C HIS A 64 3.52 -1.78 7.59
N LEU A 65 3.80 -1.96 8.88
CA LEU A 65 2.83 -2.49 9.84
C LEU A 65 1.63 -1.57 9.99
N ALA A 66 1.82 -0.26 10.03
CA ALA A 66 0.74 0.72 10.11
C ALA A 66 -0.12 0.70 8.84
N VAL A 67 0.52 0.73 7.66
CA VAL A 67 -0.14 0.68 6.35
C VAL A 67 -0.91 -0.62 6.13
N TRP A 68 -0.54 -1.72 6.80
CA TRP A 68 -1.34 -2.94 6.83
C TRP A 68 -2.43 -2.93 7.91
N LEU A 69 -2.06 -2.79 9.18
CA LEU A 69 -2.94 -3.05 10.31
C LEU A 69 -4.07 -2.02 10.40
N ILE A 70 -3.79 -0.75 10.13
CA ILE A 70 -4.80 0.31 10.25
C ILE A 70 -5.98 0.07 9.28
N PRO A 71 -5.78 -0.04 7.95
CA PRO A 71 -6.90 -0.31 7.05
C PRO A 71 -7.52 -1.68 7.31
N ALA A 72 -6.74 -2.70 7.69
CA ALA A 72 -7.28 -4.03 7.99
C ALA A 72 -8.21 -4.02 9.22
N VAL A 73 -7.84 -3.29 10.28
CA VAL A 73 -8.69 -3.09 11.47
C VAL A 73 -9.93 -2.29 11.12
N MET A 74 -9.81 -1.20 10.34
CA MET A 74 -10.97 -0.42 9.90
C MET A 74 -11.95 -1.26 9.07
N PHE A 75 -11.43 -2.07 8.15
CA PHE A 75 -12.23 -2.99 7.34
C PHE A 75 -12.89 -4.08 8.18
N TYR A 76 -12.19 -4.60 9.20
CA TYR A 76 -12.75 -5.59 10.11
C TYR A 76 -13.87 -4.99 10.96
N LEU A 77 -13.63 -3.85 11.61
CA LEU A 77 -14.62 -3.16 12.46
C LEU A 77 -15.85 -2.74 11.64
N GLY A 78 -15.65 -2.09 10.50
CA GLY A 78 -16.77 -1.72 9.64
C GLY A 78 -17.47 -2.94 9.02
N GLY A 79 -16.73 -4.02 8.77
CA GLY A 79 -17.26 -5.31 8.37
C GLY A 79 -18.20 -5.88 9.42
N LEU A 80 -17.80 -5.88 10.70
CA LEU A 80 -18.63 -6.34 11.82
C LEU A 80 -19.94 -5.54 11.94
N LEU A 81 -19.91 -4.25 11.63
CA LEU A 81 -21.10 -3.37 11.69
C LEU A 81 -22.04 -3.54 10.50
N LEU A 82 -21.51 -3.73 9.29
CA LEU A 82 -22.30 -3.64 8.06
C LEU A 82 -22.57 -4.99 7.38
N SER A 83 -21.80 -6.02 7.72
CA SER A 83 -21.94 -7.35 7.12
C SER A 83 -23.10 -8.11 7.73
N ARG A 84 -23.75 -8.92 6.88
CA ARG A 84 -24.82 -9.83 7.29
C ARG A 84 -24.31 -11.22 7.66
N SER A 85 -23.01 -11.47 7.51
CA SER A 85 -22.39 -12.78 7.69
C SER A 85 -21.30 -12.76 8.76
N ARG A 86 -20.93 -13.95 9.24
CA ARG A 86 -19.81 -14.11 10.17
C ARG A 86 -18.49 -13.88 9.44
N ILE A 87 -17.73 -12.87 9.90
CA ILE A 87 -16.43 -12.51 9.34
C ILE A 87 -15.33 -13.13 10.20
N ARG A 88 -14.34 -13.74 9.56
CA ARG A 88 -13.13 -14.22 10.24
C ARG A 88 -12.04 -13.15 10.15
N MET A 89 -11.48 -12.77 11.29
CA MET A 89 -10.43 -11.76 11.36
C MET A 89 -9.23 -12.10 10.49
N ILE A 90 -8.83 -13.39 10.45
CA ILE A 90 -7.70 -13.85 9.64
C ILE A 90 -7.92 -13.69 8.14
N ASP A 91 -9.17 -13.73 7.67
CA ASP A 91 -9.48 -13.50 6.26
C ASP A 91 -9.26 -12.02 5.91
N VAL A 92 -9.74 -11.10 6.75
CA VAL A 92 -9.55 -9.66 6.54
C VAL A 92 -8.08 -9.29 6.65
N LEU A 93 -7.42 -9.65 7.76
CA LEU A 93 -5.99 -9.37 7.95
C LEU A 93 -5.14 -9.93 6.82
N GLY A 94 -5.37 -11.20 6.46
CA GLY A 94 -4.61 -11.91 5.44
C GLY A 94 -4.80 -11.34 4.03
N THR A 95 -6.05 -11.06 3.64
CA THR A 95 -6.34 -10.52 2.30
C THR A 95 -5.88 -9.07 2.15
N VAL A 96 -5.91 -8.26 3.23
CA VAL A 96 -5.43 -6.87 3.19
C VAL A 96 -3.90 -6.80 3.09
N VAL A 97 -3.14 -7.62 3.83
CA VAL A 97 -1.67 -7.65 3.65
C VAL A 97 -1.30 -8.18 2.27
N PHE A 98 -2.00 -9.21 1.79
CA PHE A 98 -1.77 -9.77 0.45
C PHE A 98 -2.08 -8.73 -0.65
N ALA A 99 -3.08 -7.88 -0.43
CA ALA A 99 -3.42 -6.82 -1.37
C ALA A 99 -2.27 -5.83 -1.63
N GLN A 100 -1.27 -5.76 -0.75
CA GLN A 100 -0.12 -4.87 -0.87
C GLN A 100 1.02 -5.44 -1.74
N LEU A 101 0.99 -6.71 -2.13
CA LEU A 101 2.06 -7.31 -2.94
C LEU A 101 2.40 -6.53 -4.23
N PRO A 102 1.45 -5.91 -4.96
CA PRO A 102 1.81 -5.07 -6.11
C PRO A 102 2.77 -3.93 -5.77
N LEU A 103 2.77 -3.43 -4.52
CA LEU A 103 3.66 -2.36 -4.08
C LEU A 103 5.13 -2.79 -4.01
N ILE A 104 5.43 -4.09 -3.98
CA ILE A 104 6.83 -4.58 -4.10
C ILE A 104 7.43 -4.09 -5.42
N VAL A 105 6.66 -4.11 -6.51
CA VAL A 105 7.13 -3.64 -7.82
C VAL A 105 7.36 -2.13 -7.80
N MET A 106 6.48 -1.38 -7.09
CA MET A 106 6.68 0.04 -6.85
C MET A 106 8.02 0.30 -6.14
N ASN A 107 8.34 -0.48 -5.11
CA ASN A 107 9.58 -0.34 -4.36
C ASN A 107 10.82 -0.74 -5.17
N LEU A 108 10.70 -1.65 -6.14
CA LEU A 108 11.80 -1.95 -7.07
C LEU A 108 12.14 -0.74 -7.95
N PHE A 109 11.16 0.03 -8.40
CA PHE A 109 11.44 1.24 -9.18
C PHE A 109 12.20 2.29 -8.38
N ASN A 110 12.01 2.34 -7.06
CA ASN A 110 12.70 3.29 -6.20
C ASN A 110 14.22 3.12 -6.19
N PHE A 111 14.77 1.96 -6.58
CA PHE A 111 16.21 1.76 -6.73
C PHE A 111 16.79 2.38 -8.01
N LEU A 112 15.96 2.76 -8.98
CA LEU A 112 16.45 3.33 -10.22
C LEU A 112 17.11 4.69 -9.96
N PRO A 113 18.26 5.00 -10.59
CA PRO A 113 19.00 6.23 -10.33
C PRO A 113 18.16 7.52 -10.45
N PRO A 114 17.22 7.66 -11.40
CA PRO A 114 16.33 8.83 -11.43
C PRO A 114 15.47 8.98 -10.16
N MET A 115 14.97 7.87 -9.59
CA MET A 115 14.15 7.89 -8.37
C MET A 115 14.98 8.23 -7.12
N GLN A 116 16.22 7.74 -7.06
CA GLN A 116 17.17 8.08 -6.00
C GLN A 116 17.62 9.55 -6.03
N LYS A 117 17.62 10.17 -7.21
CA LYS A 117 17.89 11.61 -7.31
C LYS A 117 16.71 12.43 -6.82
N LEU A 118 15.47 11.99 -7.06
CA LEU A 118 14.27 12.70 -6.60
C LEU A 118 14.21 12.81 -5.07
N THR A 119 14.72 11.83 -4.34
CA THR A 119 14.76 11.85 -2.87
C THR A 119 15.79 12.82 -2.30
N GLN A 120 16.77 13.22 -3.11
CA GLN A 120 17.86 14.13 -2.73
C GLN A 120 17.59 15.58 -3.15
N ILE A 121 16.46 15.85 -3.81
CA ILE A 121 16.10 17.21 -4.21
C ILE A 121 15.75 18.00 -2.95
N ASP A 122 16.51 19.07 -2.70
CA ASP A 122 16.14 20.07 -1.71
C ASP A 122 14.85 20.76 -2.15
N VAL A 123 13.79 20.60 -1.34
CA VAL A 123 12.47 21.20 -1.57
C VAL A 123 12.48 22.73 -1.51
N ASN A 124 13.57 23.33 -1.03
CA ASN A 124 13.74 24.79 -1.01
C ASN A 124 14.33 25.34 -2.32
N MET A 125 14.78 24.48 -3.25
CA MET A 125 15.24 24.92 -4.57
C MET A 125 14.07 25.51 -5.39
N PRO A 126 14.33 26.55 -6.22
CA PRO A 126 13.30 27.08 -7.09
C PRO A 126 12.87 26.02 -8.13
N PRO A 127 11.57 25.94 -8.49
CA PRO A 127 11.05 24.89 -9.36
C PRO A 127 11.76 24.79 -10.73
N ALA A 128 12.24 25.91 -11.26
CA ALA A 128 12.97 25.95 -12.52
C ALA A 128 14.29 25.15 -12.46
N GLU A 129 14.99 25.17 -11.32
CA GLU A 129 16.23 24.41 -11.12
C GLU A 129 15.95 22.92 -10.90
N ILE A 130 14.85 22.60 -10.20
CA ILE A 130 14.39 21.22 -10.02
C ILE A 130 14.12 20.55 -11.37
N MET A 131 13.45 21.26 -12.29
CA MET A 131 13.13 20.73 -13.62
C MET A 131 14.37 20.45 -14.48
N GLN A 132 15.48 21.14 -14.21
CA GLN A 132 16.75 20.97 -14.91
C GLN A 132 17.62 19.84 -14.32
N GLN A 133 17.21 19.22 -13.21
CA GLN A 133 17.95 18.13 -12.60
C GLN A 133 18.06 16.93 -13.56
N PRO A 134 19.25 16.32 -13.68
CA PRO A 134 19.49 15.24 -14.64
C PRO A 134 18.69 14.00 -14.25
N GLY A 135 17.72 13.65 -15.09
CA GLY A 135 16.82 12.51 -14.89
C GLY A 135 15.48 12.86 -14.27
N PHE A 136 15.18 14.15 -14.01
CA PHE A 136 13.90 14.59 -13.44
C PHE A 136 12.68 14.11 -14.25
N LEU A 137 12.67 14.36 -15.57
CA LEU A 137 11.58 13.91 -16.45
C LEU A 137 11.40 12.39 -16.44
N VAL A 138 12.51 11.64 -16.44
CA VAL A 138 12.47 10.17 -16.37
C VAL A 138 11.93 9.71 -15.02
N GLY A 139 12.31 10.37 -13.93
CA GLY A 139 11.79 10.13 -12.58
C GLY A 139 10.28 10.37 -12.47
N ILE A 140 9.77 11.44 -13.09
CA ILE A 140 8.32 11.68 -13.19
C ILE A 140 7.62 10.53 -13.92
N TRP A 141 8.13 10.13 -15.10
CA TRP A 141 7.55 9.03 -15.86
C TRP A 141 7.56 7.71 -15.08
N LEU A 142 8.66 7.40 -14.39
CA LEU A 142 8.75 6.23 -13.51
C LEU A 142 7.76 6.31 -12.35
N SER A 143 7.56 7.49 -11.77
CA SER A 143 6.58 7.70 -10.68
C SER A 143 5.15 7.47 -11.16
N LEU A 144 4.80 7.92 -12.38
CA LEU A 144 3.50 7.68 -13.01
C LEU A 144 3.28 6.18 -13.30
N VAL A 145 4.30 5.47 -13.78
CA VAL A 145 4.23 4.02 -14.00
C VAL A 145 4.09 3.28 -12.66
N SER A 146 4.84 3.71 -11.64
CA SER A 146 4.78 3.18 -10.27
C SER A 146 3.38 3.34 -9.66
N PHE A 147 2.70 4.46 -9.95
CA PHE A 147 1.34 4.74 -9.50
C PHE A 147 0.30 3.70 -9.97
N VAL A 148 0.52 3.05 -11.12
CA VAL A 148 -0.34 1.95 -11.59
C VAL A 148 -0.37 0.78 -10.59
N PHE A 149 0.75 0.51 -9.91
CA PHE A 149 0.83 -0.56 -8.91
C PHE A 149 0.14 -0.18 -7.60
N LEU A 150 0.10 1.11 -7.26
CA LEU A 150 -0.76 1.60 -6.16
C LEU A 150 -2.23 1.40 -6.50
N ILE A 151 -2.66 1.78 -7.71
CA ILE A 151 -4.05 1.54 -8.17
C ILE A 151 -4.36 0.04 -8.11
N TRP A 152 -3.44 -0.83 -8.53
CA TRP A 152 -3.61 -2.27 -8.43
C TRP A 152 -3.81 -2.71 -6.98
N ALA A 153 -2.94 -2.28 -6.06
CA ALA A 153 -3.08 -2.61 -4.64
C ALA A 153 -4.43 -2.16 -4.07
N LEU A 154 -4.92 -0.97 -4.46
CA LEU A 154 -6.24 -0.47 -4.08
C LEU A 154 -7.37 -1.32 -4.66
N VAL A 155 -7.30 -1.71 -5.93
CA VAL A 155 -8.28 -2.64 -6.53
C VAL A 155 -8.29 -3.96 -5.76
N TRP A 156 -7.12 -4.49 -5.38
CA TRP A 156 -7.04 -5.68 -4.55
C TRP A 156 -7.63 -5.46 -3.16
N MET A 157 -7.36 -4.34 -2.49
CA MET A 157 -7.99 -4.03 -1.20
C MET A 157 -9.52 -3.95 -1.28
N PHE A 158 -10.06 -3.41 -2.37
CA PHE A 158 -11.51 -3.41 -2.61
C PHE A 158 -12.07 -4.83 -2.72
N GLN A 159 -11.40 -5.71 -3.48
CA GLN A 159 -11.82 -7.10 -3.60
C GLN A 159 -11.64 -7.87 -2.30
N ALA A 160 -10.57 -7.60 -1.55
CA ALA A 160 -10.32 -8.18 -0.23
C ALA A 160 -11.48 -7.86 0.73
N LEU A 161 -11.90 -6.59 0.80
CA LEU A 161 -13.04 -6.17 1.61
C LEU A 161 -14.35 -6.83 1.15
N LYS A 162 -14.59 -6.85 -0.17
CA LYS A 162 -15.78 -7.47 -0.76
C LYS A 162 -15.90 -8.95 -0.42
N VAL A 163 -14.82 -9.72 -0.59
CA VAL A 163 -14.80 -11.18 -0.39
C VAL A 163 -14.79 -11.52 1.10
N SER A 164 -13.89 -10.91 1.88
CA SER A 164 -13.71 -11.24 3.29
C SER A 164 -14.87 -10.78 4.18
N CYS A 165 -15.50 -9.65 3.87
CA CYS A 165 -16.64 -9.13 4.62
C CYS A 165 -18.00 -9.43 3.96
N ASN A 166 -18.03 -10.08 2.78
CA ASN A 166 -19.25 -10.39 2.01
C ASN A 166 -20.17 -9.17 1.82
N LEU A 167 -19.59 -8.00 1.59
CA LEU A 167 -20.31 -6.74 1.40
C LEU A 167 -20.61 -6.48 -0.08
N LYS A 168 -21.75 -5.84 -0.37
CA LYS A 168 -22.20 -5.51 -1.72
C LYS A 168 -22.85 -4.12 -1.77
N GLY A 169 -22.88 -3.53 -2.95
CA GLY A 169 -23.55 -2.25 -3.22
C GLY A 169 -22.92 -1.07 -2.45
N TYR A 170 -23.75 -0.11 -2.05
CA TYR A 170 -23.30 1.14 -1.44
C TYR A 170 -22.55 0.95 -0.11
N ARG A 171 -22.91 -0.07 0.69
CA ARG A 171 -22.25 -0.36 1.99
C ARG A 171 -20.78 -0.70 1.81
N LEU A 172 -20.46 -1.49 0.77
CA LEU A 172 -19.08 -1.82 0.41
C LEU A 172 -18.32 -0.55 0.00
N GLY A 173 -18.91 0.26 -0.88
CA GLY A 173 -18.26 1.49 -1.37
C GLY A 173 -17.98 2.49 -0.26
N ILE A 174 -18.95 2.77 0.62
CA ILE A 174 -18.78 3.70 1.74
C ILE A 174 -17.71 3.19 2.70
N LEU A 175 -17.77 1.92 3.11
CA LEU A 175 -16.77 1.37 4.02
C LEU A 175 -15.37 1.36 3.41
N TYR A 176 -15.27 1.06 2.12
CA TYR A 176 -14.00 1.11 1.42
C TYR A 176 -13.41 2.54 1.42
N CYS A 177 -14.20 3.54 1.02
CA CYS A 177 -13.75 4.93 1.03
C CYS A 177 -13.33 5.39 2.43
N VAL A 178 -14.15 5.11 3.45
CA VAL A 178 -13.82 5.48 4.84
C VAL A 178 -12.58 4.75 5.32
N GLY A 179 -12.42 3.47 5.02
CA GLY A 179 -11.26 2.68 5.43
C GLY A 179 -9.97 3.10 4.73
N ILE A 180 -10.01 3.48 3.46
CA ILE A 180 -8.83 3.94 2.72
C ILE A 180 -8.44 5.36 3.12
N PHE A 181 -9.37 6.34 3.04
CA PHE A 181 -9.04 7.73 3.35
C PHE A 181 -8.85 7.96 4.85
N GLY A 182 -9.74 7.40 5.67
CA GLY A 182 -9.59 7.44 7.12
C GLY A 182 -8.35 6.66 7.58
N GLY A 183 -8.09 5.51 6.95
CA GLY A 183 -6.88 4.73 7.21
C GLY A 183 -5.60 5.47 6.86
N ASP A 184 -5.55 6.13 5.70
CA ASP A 184 -4.40 6.96 5.30
C ASP A 184 -4.14 8.08 6.30
N VAL A 185 -5.17 8.80 6.74
CA VAL A 185 -5.05 9.86 7.75
C VAL A 185 -4.50 9.30 9.07
N LEU A 186 -5.05 8.18 9.55
CA LEU A 186 -4.60 7.53 10.78
C LEU A 186 -3.17 7.01 10.66
N CYS A 187 -2.80 6.42 9.52
CA CYS A 187 -1.43 6.00 9.23
C CYS A 187 -0.48 7.19 9.35
N ARG A 188 -0.80 8.32 8.73
CA ARG A 188 0.07 9.52 8.78
C ARG A 188 0.26 10.05 10.19
N TYR A 189 -0.81 10.12 10.98
CA TYR A 189 -0.70 10.55 12.38
C TYR A 189 0.17 9.61 13.20
N LEU A 190 -0.05 8.29 13.09
CA LEU A 190 0.69 7.29 13.83
C LEU A 190 2.17 7.27 13.41
N ILE A 191 2.44 7.24 12.11
CA ILE A 191 3.80 7.18 11.56
C ILE A 191 4.56 8.45 11.92
N LYS A 192 3.94 9.63 11.78
CA LYS A 192 4.56 10.87 12.24
C LYS A 192 4.93 10.77 13.72
N TRP A 193 3.96 10.48 14.58
CA TRP A 193 4.23 10.38 16.01
C TRP A 193 5.30 9.33 16.40
N ALA A 194 5.33 8.19 15.70
CA ALA A 194 6.24 7.08 16.03
C ALA A 194 7.64 7.23 15.43
N CYS A 195 7.77 7.86 14.26
CA CYS A 195 9.01 7.91 13.48
C CYS A 195 9.63 9.30 13.29
N TYR A 196 8.84 10.39 13.35
CA TYR A 196 9.23 11.73 12.89
C TYR A 196 8.86 12.83 13.88
#